data_AF-A0A957ZXJ7-F1
#
_entry.id   AF-A0A957ZXJ7-F1
#
_cell.length_a   1.000
_cell.length_b   1.000
_cell.length_c   1.000
_cell.angle_alpha   90.00
_cell.angle_beta   90.00
_cell.angle_gamma   90.00
#
_symmetry.space_group_name_H-M   'P 1'
#
loop_
_entity.id
_entity.type
_entity.pdbx_description
1 polymer ?
#
loop_
_entity_poly.entity_id
_entity_poly.type
_entity_poly.pdbx_seq_one_letter_code
_entity_poly.pdbx_strand_id
1 'polypeptide(L)'
;MITAKAKIRVDQSHVTTVPILIPSLNEVRELANTLHEKGMPWQGEAFGWQAEYNPEQSDQPLDSRMTFTPADFCIGESGIWFFSMMWENGKDAAPVEFLDDNNIEDMLRET
;
A
#
# COMPACT_ATOMS: atom_id res chain seq x y z
N MET A 1 -4.36 -13.97 4.65
CA MET A 1 -3.57 -14.00 3.39
C MET A 1 -4.18 -15.00 2.41
N ILE A 2 -4.01 -14.77 1.11
CA ILE A 2 -4.37 -15.73 0.04
C ILE A 2 -3.20 -15.89 -0.93
N THR A 3 -3.16 -17.03 -1.64
CA THR A 3 -2.27 -17.18 -2.80
C THR A 3 -3.02 -16.75 -4.05
N ALA A 4 -2.37 -15.95 -4.88
CA ALA A 4 -2.90 -15.53 -6.17
C ALA A 4 -1.86 -15.70 -7.28
N LYS A 5 -2.31 -15.65 -8.53
CA LYS A 5 -1.43 -15.55 -9.69
C LYS A 5 -1.41 -14.11 -10.19
N ALA A 6 -0.22 -13.54 -10.34
CA ALA A 6 -0.04 -12.21 -10.90
C ALA A 6 0.70 -12.27 -12.24
N LYS A 7 0.27 -11.44 -13.19
CA LYS A 7 0.98 -11.18 -14.44
C LYS A 7 2.06 -10.14 -14.21
N ILE A 8 3.31 -10.53 -14.46
CA ILE A 8 4.47 -9.63 -14.41
C ILE A 8 5.01 -9.47 -15.82
N ARG A 9 5.09 -8.22 -16.27
CA ARG A 9 5.75 -7.86 -17.53
C ARG A 9 7.24 -7.72 -17.26
N VAL A 10 8.04 -8.61 -17.85
CA VAL A 10 9.51 -8.61 -17.70
C VAL A 10 10.17 -7.71 -18.75
N ASP A 11 9.59 -7.67 -19.95
CA ASP A 11 9.98 -6.75 -21.02
C ASP A 11 8.80 -6.43 -21.97
N GLN A 12 9.04 -5.74 -23.07
CA GLN A 12 7.99 -5.33 -24.02
C GLN A 12 7.22 -6.50 -24.65
N SER A 13 7.84 -7.68 -24.74
CA SER A 13 7.34 -8.87 -25.41
C SER A 13 6.98 -10.03 -24.47
N HIS A 14 7.47 -10.01 -23.23
CA HIS A 14 7.37 -11.13 -22.31
C HIS A 14 6.53 -10.80 -21.07
N VAL A 15 5.42 -11.54 -20.90
CA VAL A 15 4.61 -11.56 -19.69
C VAL A 15 4.73 -12.96 -19.07
N THR A 16 5.07 -13.01 -17.79
CA THR A 16 5.14 -14.24 -17.00
C THR A 16 4.08 -14.19 -15.90
N THR A 17 3.46 -15.33 -15.62
CA THR A 17 2.55 -15.47 -14.47
C THR A 17 3.30 -16.12 -13.32
N VAL A 18 3.31 -15.48 -12.15
CA VAL A 18 3.94 -16.03 -10.93
C VAL A 18 2.93 -16.14 -9.78
N PRO A 19 3.08 -17.13 -8.89
CA PRO A 19 2.32 -17.16 -7.65
C PRO A 19 2.82 -16.07 -6.69
N ILE A 20 1.90 -15.32 -6.09
CA ILE A 20 2.16 -14.30 -5.09
C ILE A 20 1.28 -14.52 -3.86
N LEU A 21 1.70 -13.99 -2.71
CA LEU A 21 0.91 -13.93 -1.50
C LEU A 21 0.30 -12.53 -1.37
N ILE A 22 -1.02 -12.46 -1.20
CA ILE A 22 -1.74 -11.19 -0.99
C ILE A 22 -2.25 -11.16 0.46
N PRO A 23 -1.87 -10.14 1.26
CA PRO A 23 -2.39 -10.01 2.62
C PRO A 23 -3.87 -9.62 2.64
N SER A 24 -4.53 -9.87 3.78
CA SER A 24 -5.88 -9.33 3.98
C SER A 24 -5.79 -7.81 4.10
N LEU A 25 -6.65 -7.07 3.38
CA LEU A 25 -6.69 -5.61 3.52
C LEU A 25 -7.04 -5.17 4.95
N ASN A 26 -7.76 -5.99 5.73
CA ASN A 26 -8.02 -5.67 7.14
C ASN A 26 -6.74 -5.71 7.98
N GLU A 27 -5.88 -6.71 7.77
CA GLU A 27 -4.59 -6.82 8.48
C GLU A 27 -3.65 -5.67 8.09
N VAL A 28 -3.68 -5.28 6.80
CA VAL A 28 -2.90 -4.13 6.30
C VAL A 28 -3.40 -2.82 6.91
N ARG A 29 -4.71 -2.60 6.97
CA ARG A 29 -5.31 -1.41 7.62
C ARG A 29 -4.98 -1.36 9.10
N GLU A 30 -5.04 -2.48 9.81
CA GLU A 30 -4.67 -2.56 11.23
C GLU A 30 -3.22 -2.17 11.46
N LEU A 31 -2.29 -2.67 10.62
CA LEU A 31 -0.89 -2.28 10.66
C LEU A 31 -0.72 -0.78 10.40
N ALA A 32 -1.32 -0.26 9.33
CA ALA A 32 -1.22 1.15 8.96
C ALA A 32 -1.75 2.06 10.07
N ASN A 33 -2.91 1.75 10.65
CA ASN A 33 -3.47 2.50 11.78
C ASN A 33 -2.57 2.43 13.02
N THR A 34 -1.99 1.26 13.31
CA THR A 34 -1.04 1.11 14.43
C THR A 34 0.22 1.96 14.25
N LEU A 35 0.73 2.05 13.02
CA LEU A 35 1.86 2.93 12.69
C LEU A 35 1.46 4.40 12.77
N HIS A 36 0.25 4.72 12.29
CA HIS A 36 -0.31 6.06 12.34
C HIS A 36 -0.45 6.59 13.76
N GLU A 37 -1.02 5.79 14.67
CA GLU A 37 -1.14 6.11 16.09
C GLU A 37 0.23 6.36 16.77
N LYS A 38 1.28 5.69 16.30
CA LYS A 38 2.65 5.90 16.82
C LYS A 38 3.29 7.18 16.30
N GLY A 39 2.87 7.68 15.13
CA GLY A 39 3.33 8.95 14.57
C GLY A 39 4.82 9.01 14.24
N MET A 40 5.50 7.87 14.10
CA MET A 40 6.93 7.81 13.76
C MET A 40 7.12 7.22 12.36
N PRO A 41 8.04 7.76 11.55
CA PRO A 41 8.38 7.17 10.26
C PRO A 41 8.78 5.71 10.41
N TRP A 42 8.35 4.88 9.47
CA TRP A 42 8.69 3.47 9.44
C TRP A 42 8.87 2.99 8.01
N GLN A 43 9.86 2.13 7.79
CA GLN A 43 10.11 1.47 6.51
C GLN A 43 10.58 0.05 6.77
N GLY A 44 10.08 -0.90 6.01
CA GLY A 44 10.48 -2.29 6.14
C GLY A 44 9.63 -3.24 5.30
N GLU A 45 9.64 -4.50 5.71
CA GLU A 45 8.83 -5.53 5.07
C GLU A 45 7.65 -5.91 5.98
N ALA A 46 6.46 -6.04 5.40
CA ALA A 46 5.28 -6.58 6.03
C ALA A 46 4.57 -7.54 5.06
N PHE A 47 4.17 -8.71 5.55
CA PHE A 47 3.47 -9.73 4.75
C PHE A 47 4.23 -10.17 3.47
N GLY A 48 5.56 -10.05 3.46
CA GLY A 48 6.39 -10.34 2.29
C GLY A 48 6.47 -9.21 1.25
N TRP A 49 5.94 -8.03 1.57
CA TRP A 49 5.96 -6.85 0.70
C TRP A 49 6.73 -5.70 1.37
N GLN A 50 7.42 -4.91 0.55
CA GLN A 50 7.98 -3.64 1.01
C GLN A 50 6.84 -2.70 1.39
N ALA A 51 7.04 -1.98 2.48
CA ALA A 51 6.07 -1.04 3.01
C ALA A 51 6.75 0.13 3.71
N GLU A 52 6.09 1.27 3.72
CA GLU A 52 6.53 2.45 4.44
C GLU A 52 5.35 3.24 4.99
N TYR A 53 5.62 3.97 6.06
CA TYR A 53 4.73 4.92 6.69
C TYR A 53 5.47 6.23 6.91
N ASN A 54 4.87 7.32 6.44
CA ASN A 54 5.33 8.68 6.65
C ASN A 54 4.29 9.41 7.52
N PRO A 55 4.67 9.98 8.67
CA PRO A 55 3.75 10.76 9.50
C PRO A 55 3.44 12.11 8.86
N GLU A 56 2.34 12.70 9.29
CA GLU A 56 1.95 14.07 8.93
C GLU A 56 3.08 15.05 9.28
N GLN A 57 3.37 15.96 8.35
CA GLN A 57 4.31 17.04 8.58
C GLN A 57 3.59 18.38 8.47
N SER A 58 3.90 19.29 9.39
CA SER A 58 3.34 20.64 9.38
C SER A 58 3.75 21.48 8.16
N ASP A 59 4.81 21.07 7.48
CA ASP A 59 5.34 21.79 6.34
C ASP A 59 4.44 21.57 5.12
N GLN A 60 4.12 22.69 4.45
CA GLN A 60 3.40 22.68 3.19
C GLN A 60 4.29 22.07 2.09
N PRO A 61 3.79 21.09 1.31
CA PRO A 61 4.52 20.60 0.15
C PRO A 61 4.76 21.72 -0.86
N LEU A 62 5.96 21.74 -1.46
CA LEU A 62 6.28 22.67 -2.55
C LEU A 62 5.24 22.55 -3.68
N ASP A 63 4.79 23.69 -4.20
CA ASP A 63 3.81 23.79 -5.29
C ASP A 63 2.43 23.15 -5.02
N SER A 64 2.09 22.85 -3.76
CA SER A 64 0.77 22.35 -3.37
C SER A 64 -0.09 23.43 -2.71
N ARG A 65 -1.43 23.32 -2.82
CA ARG A 65 -2.38 24.14 -2.04
C ARG A 65 -2.65 23.55 -0.65
N MET A 66 -2.08 22.39 -0.33
CA MET A 66 -2.24 21.77 0.98
C MET A 66 -1.54 22.60 2.04
N THR A 67 -2.14 22.69 3.22
CA THR A 67 -1.60 23.46 4.35
C THR A 67 -0.64 22.63 5.22
N PHE A 68 -0.50 21.35 4.93
CA PHE A 68 0.37 20.38 5.60
C PHE A 68 0.67 19.22 4.62
N THR A 69 1.70 18.43 4.91
CA THR A 69 1.96 17.16 4.20
C THR A 69 1.23 16.05 4.94
N PRO A 70 0.28 15.35 4.31
CA PRO A 70 -0.52 14.34 4.98
C PRO A 70 0.32 13.14 5.39
N ALA A 71 -0.14 12.40 6.41
CA ALA A 71 0.42 11.08 6.67
C ALA A 71 0.05 10.14 5.53
N ASP A 72 0.95 9.23 5.18
CA ASP A 72 0.71 8.19 4.21
C ASP A 72 1.31 6.85 4.64
N PHE A 73 0.66 5.78 4.21
CA PHE A 73 1.15 4.41 4.28
C PHE A 73 1.06 3.81 2.89
N CYS A 74 2.08 3.08 2.47
CA CYS A 74 2.00 2.26 1.27
C CYS A 74 2.67 0.91 1.47
N ILE A 75 2.18 -0.08 0.73
CA ILE A 75 2.69 -1.45 0.74
C ILE A 75 2.52 -2.07 -0.65
N GLY A 76 3.50 -2.88 -1.04
CA GLY A 76 3.46 -3.61 -2.29
C GLY A 76 4.27 -2.95 -3.41
N GLU A 77 4.02 -3.39 -4.63
CA GLU A 77 4.69 -2.91 -5.84
C GLU A 77 3.63 -2.58 -6.90
N SER A 78 3.65 -1.35 -7.40
CA SER A 78 2.68 -0.90 -8.39
C SER A 78 2.81 -1.71 -9.68
N GLY A 79 1.67 -2.04 -10.29
CA GLY A 79 1.63 -2.93 -11.44
C GLY A 79 1.74 -4.42 -11.09
N ILE A 80 1.85 -4.80 -9.81
CA ILE A 80 1.66 -6.19 -9.37
C ILE A 80 0.49 -6.26 -8.39
N TRP A 81 0.72 -5.73 -7.20
CA TRP A 81 -0.27 -5.52 -6.15
C TRP A 81 0.27 -4.40 -5.27
N PHE A 82 -0.50 -3.32 -5.12
CA PHE A 82 -0.13 -2.17 -4.31
C PHE A 82 -1.34 -1.63 -3.58
N PHE A 83 -1.15 -1.27 -2.32
CA PHE A 83 -2.18 -0.64 -1.50
C PHE A 83 -1.60 0.55 -0.76
N SER A 84 -2.35 1.64 -0.69
CA SER A 84 -1.97 2.81 0.10
C SER A 84 -3.15 3.43 0.84
N MET A 85 -2.81 4.13 1.92
CA MET A 85 -3.72 4.90 2.77
C MET A 85 -3.12 6.30 2.96
N MET A 86 -3.92 7.35 2.76
CA MET A 86 -3.47 8.74 2.93
C MET A 86 -4.46 9.53 3.78
N TRP A 87 -3.97 10.15 4.86
CA TRP A 87 -4.76 11.01 5.74
C TRP A 87 -4.85 12.43 5.21
N GLU A 88 -5.40 12.60 3.99
CA GLU A 88 -5.44 13.88 3.27
C GLU A 88 -6.23 14.98 4.01
N ASN A 89 -7.16 14.60 4.89
CA ASN A 89 -7.99 15.50 5.69
C ASN A 89 -7.46 15.68 7.13
N GLY A 90 -6.22 15.25 7.38
CA GLY A 90 -5.52 15.38 8.66
C GLY A 90 -5.51 14.07 9.45
N LYS A 91 -4.56 13.96 10.38
CA LYS A 91 -4.32 12.76 11.21
C LYS A 91 -5.53 12.21 11.97
N ASP A 92 -6.50 13.05 12.33
CA ASP A 92 -7.68 12.63 13.10
C ASP A 92 -8.87 12.22 12.18
N ALA A 93 -8.69 12.28 10.85
CA ALA A 93 -9.70 11.91 9.86
C ALA A 93 -9.51 10.47 9.35
N ALA A 94 -10.52 9.95 8.64
CA ALA A 94 -10.36 8.68 7.94
C ALA A 94 -9.42 8.85 6.73
N PRO A 95 -8.54 7.87 6.46
CA PRO A 95 -7.67 7.91 5.30
C PRO A 95 -8.44 7.60 4.01
N VAL A 96 -7.95 8.16 2.91
CA VAL A 96 -8.32 7.73 1.56
C VAL A 96 -7.50 6.51 1.20
N GLU A 97 -8.17 5.48 0.70
CA GLU A 97 -7.54 4.23 0.29
C GLU A 97 -7.39 4.15 -1.22
N PHE A 98 -6.29 3.55 -1.69
CA PHE A 98 -6.07 3.20 -3.08
C PHE A 98 -5.56 1.76 -3.18
N LEU A 99 -6.09 1.01 -4.13
CA LEU A 99 -5.70 -0.36 -4.43
C LEU A 99 -5.42 -0.50 -5.93
N ASP A 100 -4.24 -0.99 -6.26
CA ASP A 100 -3.86 -1.44 -7.59
C ASP A 100 -3.70 -2.95 -7.57
N ASP A 101 -4.72 -3.66 -8.08
CA ASP A 101 -4.79 -5.12 -8.16
C ASP A 101 -5.01 -5.61 -9.60
N ASN A 102 -4.80 -4.75 -10.59
CA ASN A 102 -5.19 -4.96 -11.99
C ASN A 102 -4.48 -6.14 -12.67
N ASN A 103 -3.34 -6.59 -12.13
CA ASN A 103 -2.56 -7.70 -12.70
C ASN A 103 -2.75 -9.03 -11.97
N ILE A 104 -3.72 -9.12 -11.06
CA ILE A 104 -4.09 -10.35 -10.36
C ILE A 104 -5.16 -11.10 -11.17
N GLU A 105 -4.89 -12.35 -11.54
CA GLU A 105 -5.77 -13.12 -12.44
C GLU A 105 -6.62 -14.18 -11.75
N ASP A 106 -6.03 -14.90 -10.79
CA ASP A 106 -6.69 -16.00 -10.08
C ASP A 106 -6.42 -15.84 -8.58
N MET A 107 -7.46 -15.63 -7.78
CA MET A 107 -7.37 -15.80 -6.33
C MET A 107 -7.63 -17.27 -5.99
N LEU A 108 -6.57 -18.02 -5.70
CA LEU A 108 -6.71 -19.41 -5.26
C LEU A 108 -7.22 -19.39 -3.82
N ARG A 109 -8.52 -19.63 -3.65
CA ARG A 109 -9.09 -19.94 -2.34
C ARG A 109 -8.59 -21.32 -1.96
N GLU A 110 -7.84 -21.44 -0.87
CA GLU A 110 -7.63 -22.72 -0.21
C GLU A 110 -9.01 -23.21 0.28
N THR A 111 -9.54 -24.24 -0.38
CA THR A 111 -10.73 -25.00 0.05
C THR A 111 -10.41 -25.89 1.23
#